data_AF-A0A973L2X5-F1
#
_entry.id   AF-A0A973L2X5-F1
#
_cell.length_a   1.000
_cell.length_b   1.000
_cell.length_c   1.000
_cell.angle_alpha   90.00
_cell.angle_beta   90.00
_cell.angle_gamma   90.00
#
_symmetry.space_group_name_H-M   'P 1'
#
loop_
_entity.id
_entity.type
_entity.pdbx_description
1 polymer ?
#
loop_
_entity_poly.entity_id
_entity_poly.type
_entity_poly.pdbx_seq_one_letter_code
_entity_poly.pdbx_strand_id
1 'polypeptide(L)'
;MDRQLALLPRVYGELEVALVAAHPGDRLSGTDRPGIPLNGPAVEARDAVRDTLASWADLMVEGRTVRLPLRTVPALAAFLRRHLGWLAVHPAADDAATEIDTVLRRALAVARPHEALMAMAVSVGS
;
A
#
# COMPACT_ATOMS: atom_id res chain seq x y z
N MET A 1 -11.01 -6.00 6.52
CA MET A 1 -10.71 -4.69 5.93
C MET A 1 -10.23 -3.64 6.94
N ASP A 2 -10.94 -3.41 8.07
CA ASP A 2 -10.53 -2.40 9.07
C ASP A 2 -9.08 -2.59 9.54
N ARG A 3 -8.71 -3.81 9.90
CA ARG A 3 -7.34 -4.15 10.31
C ARG A 3 -6.31 -3.83 9.24
N GLN A 4 -6.58 -4.16 7.97
CA GLN A 4 -5.65 -3.85 6.88
C GLN A 4 -5.44 -2.34 6.73
N LEU A 5 -6.53 -1.56 6.73
CA LEU A 5 -6.47 -0.10 6.67
C LEU A 5 -5.77 0.51 7.88
N ALA A 6 -5.91 -0.08 9.08
CA ALA A 6 -5.21 0.38 10.28
C ALA A 6 -3.69 0.11 10.22
N LEU A 7 -3.27 -0.95 9.52
CA LEU A 7 -1.85 -1.32 9.37
C LEU A 7 -1.14 -0.54 8.27
N LEU A 8 -1.84 -0.19 7.18
CA LEU A 8 -1.23 0.44 6.00
C LEU A 8 -0.38 1.69 6.31
N PRO A 9 -0.80 2.66 7.16
CA PRO A 9 0.04 3.83 7.47
C PRO A 9 1.39 3.45 8.08
N ARG A 10 1.42 2.43 8.94
CA ARG A 10 2.65 1.93 9.55
C ARG A 10 3.56 1.28 8.51
N VAL A 11 3.01 0.34 7.73
CA VAL A 11 3.78 -0.36 6.68
C VAL A 11 4.30 0.61 5.62
N TYR A 12 3.52 1.65 5.29
CA TYR A 12 3.96 2.72 4.40
C TYR A 12 5.16 3.49 4.94
N GLY A 13 5.23 3.74 6.25
CA GLY A 13 6.42 4.31 6.90
C GLY A 13 7.62 3.36 6.87
N GLU A 14 7.40 2.05 7.04
CA GLU A 14 8.46 1.04 6.92
C GLU A 14 9.03 0.97 5.49
N LEU A 15 8.20 1.16 4.46
CA LEU A 15 8.65 1.30 3.07
C LEU A 15 9.54 2.53 2.85
N GLU A 16 9.34 3.62 3.60
CA GLU A 16 10.20 4.81 3.52
C GLU A 16 11.61 4.51 4.01
N VAL A 17 11.73 3.72 5.07
CA VAL A 17 13.03 3.26 5.56
C VAL A 17 13.69 2.34 4.53
N ALA A 18 12.94 1.41 3.94
CA ALA A 18 13.42 0.51 2.90
C ALA A 18 13.84 1.26 1.60
N LEU A 19 13.18 2.38 1.30
CA LEU A 19 13.50 3.25 0.18
C LEU A 19 14.90 3.87 0.31
N VAL A 20 15.26 4.33 1.52
CA VAL A 20 16.54 4.97 1.83
C VAL A 20 17.68 3.95 1.97
N ALA A 21 17.36 2.69 2.30
CA ALA A 21 18.33 1.61 2.47
C ALA A 21 18.80 0.94 1.15
N ALA A 22 18.60 1.59 0.00
CA ALA A 22 18.94 1.04 -1.32
C ALA A 22 20.41 0.56 -1.39
N HIS A 23 20.64 -0.64 -1.91
CA HIS A 23 22.00 -1.15 -2.12
C HIS A 23 22.58 -0.55 -3.41
N PRO A 24 23.92 -0.40 -3.53
CA PRO A 24 24.57 -0.03 -4.78
C PRO A 24 24.39 -1.15 -5.83
N GLY A 25 23.25 -1.14 -6.50
CA GLY A 25 22.76 -2.18 -7.39
C GLY A 25 21.28 -2.01 -7.74
N ASP A 26 20.51 -1.37 -6.85
CA ASP A 26 19.10 -1.02 -7.08
C ASP A 26 19.03 0.20 -8.01
N ARG A 27 19.29 -0.01 -9.30
CA ARG A 27 19.10 1.01 -10.33
C ARG A 27 17.66 0.90 -10.84
N LEU A 28 16.85 1.93 -10.59
CA LEU A 28 15.59 2.11 -11.27
C LEU A 28 15.86 2.19 -12.78
N SER A 29 15.40 1.19 -13.53
CA SER A 29 15.54 1.16 -14.99
C SER A 29 14.50 2.10 -15.60
N GLY A 30 14.85 3.39 -15.68
CA GLY A 30 14.03 4.42 -16.30
C GLY A 30 14.83 5.71 -16.52
N THR A 31 15.20 5.94 -17.78
CA THR A 31 15.77 7.16 -18.39
C THR A 31 17.07 7.76 -17.81
N ASP A 32 18.10 7.68 -18.66
CA ASP A 32 19.42 8.33 -18.73
C ASP A 32 19.68 9.63 -17.92
N ARG A 33 19.60 9.55 -16.59
CA ARG A 33 20.16 10.54 -15.65
C ARG A 33 20.64 9.78 -14.40
N PRO A 34 21.80 10.11 -13.81
CA PRO A 34 22.24 9.48 -12.56
C PRO A 34 21.30 9.92 -11.43
N GLY A 35 20.18 9.21 -11.29
CA GLY A 35 19.23 9.37 -10.19
C GLY A 35 19.81 8.78 -8.90
N ILE A 36 19.35 9.32 -7.77
CA ILE A 36 19.60 8.75 -6.45
C ILE A 36 19.24 7.25 -6.52
N PRO A 37 20.12 6.33 -6.08
CA PRO A 37 19.76 4.92 -6.01
C PRO A 37 18.61 4.79 -5.00
N LEU A 38 17.43 4.47 -5.51
CA LEU A 38 16.24 4.22 -4.71
C LEU A 38 15.86 2.76 -4.91
N ASN A 39 15.44 2.11 -3.83
CA ASN A 39 14.91 0.76 -3.88
C ASN A 39 13.63 0.77 -4.73
N GLY A 40 13.75 0.30 -5.98
CA GLY A 40 12.65 0.33 -6.96
C GLY A 40 11.38 -0.37 -6.49
N PRO A 41 11.47 -1.61 -5.96
CA PRO A 41 10.34 -2.28 -5.32
C PRO A 41 9.67 -1.44 -4.22
N ALA A 42 10.43 -0.69 -3.42
CA ALA A 42 9.85 0.18 -2.38
C ALA A 42 9.12 1.39 -2.98
N VAL A 43 9.62 1.97 -4.06
CA VAL A 43 8.91 3.03 -4.81
C VAL A 43 7.59 2.51 -5.35
N GLU A 44 7.62 1.40 -6.09
CA GLU A 44 6.43 0.80 -6.70
C GLU A 44 5.38 0.42 -5.64
N ALA A 45 5.80 -0.17 -4.52
CA ALA A 45 4.90 -0.51 -3.43
C ALA A 45 4.25 0.73 -2.80
N ARG A 46 4.99 1.83 -2.66
CA ARG A 46 4.45 3.09 -2.13
C ARG A 46 3.42 3.71 -3.08
N ASP A 47 3.72 3.75 -4.37
CA ASP A 47 2.79 4.28 -5.37
C ASP A 47 1.52 3.42 -5.43
N ALA A 48 1.64 2.10 -5.48
CA ALA A 48 0.50 1.20 -5.46
C ALA A 48 -0.41 1.40 -4.23
N VAL A 49 0.16 1.52 -3.03
CA VAL A 49 -0.62 1.78 -1.81
C VAL A 49 -1.34 3.13 -1.91
N ARG A 50 -0.66 4.20 -2.33
CA ARG A 50 -1.28 5.52 -2.46
C ARG A 50 -2.43 5.50 -3.46
N ASP A 51 -2.18 4.96 -4.65
CA ASP A 51 -3.08 5.04 -5.78
C ASP A 51 -4.34 4.18 -5.55
N THR A 52 -4.20 2.98 -4.96
CA THR A 52 -5.35 2.17 -4.53
C THR A 52 -6.22 2.91 -3.51
N LEU A 53 -5.63 3.45 -2.43
CA LEU A 53 -6.42 4.15 -1.42
C LEU A 53 -7.07 5.44 -1.93
N ALA A 54 -6.38 6.14 -2.84
CA ALA A 54 -6.90 7.32 -3.53
C ALA A 54 -8.11 6.97 -4.39
N SER A 55 -8.02 5.92 -5.21
CA SER A 55 -9.11 5.44 -6.07
C SER A 55 -10.38 5.13 -5.26
N TRP A 56 -10.24 4.39 -4.14
CA TRP A 56 -11.38 4.08 -3.28
C TRP A 56 -11.95 5.32 -2.56
N ALA A 57 -11.10 6.29 -2.20
CA ALA A 57 -11.56 7.55 -1.63
C ALA A 57 -12.32 8.40 -2.65
N ASP A 58 -11.89 8.39 -3.92
CA ASP A 58 -12.56 9.12 -5.01
C ASP A 58 -13.94 8.53 -5.30
N LEU A 59 -14.04 7.21 -5.41
CA LEU A 59 -15.33 6.52 -5.56
C LEU A 59 -16.32 6.88 -4.43
N MET A 60 -15.82 7.01 -3.20
CA MET A 60 -16.63 7.44 -2.05
C MET A 60 -17.09 8.90 -2.14
N VAL A 61 -16.26 9.79 -2.68
CA VAL A 61 -16.58 11.23 -2.84
C VAL A 61 -17.51 11.47 -4.04
N GLU A 62 -17.41 10.66 -5.09
CA GLU A 62 -18.38 10.68 -6.18
C GLU A 62 -19.75 10.18 -5.70
N GLY A 63 -19.76 9.08 -4.94
CA GLY A 63 -20.99 8.50 -4.41
C GLY A 63 -21.58 9.26 -3.21
N ARG A 64 -20.83 10.16 -2.56
CA ARG A 64 -21.30 10.97 -1.44
C ARG A 64 -20.71 12.37 -1.47
N THR A 65 -21.52 13.38 -1.18
CA THR A 65 -21.05 14.77 -0.98
C THR A 65 -20.26 14.94 0.33
N VAL A 66 -19.16 14.19 0.50
CA VAL A 66 -18.22 14.25 1.61
C VAL A 66 -16.96 14.99 1.16
N ARG A 67 -16.29 15.67 2.09
CA ARG A 67 -15.03 16.38 1.77
C ARG A 67 -13.94 15.37 1.45
N LEU A 68 -13.22 15.61 0.37
CA LEU A 68 -12.04 14.85 -0.03
C LEU A 68 -10.95 14.95 1.07
N PRO A 69 -10.38 13.83 1.56
CA PRO A 69 -9.27 13.87 2.49
C PRO A 69 -7.98 14.36 1.80
N LEU A 70 -6.96 14.66 2.61
CA LEU A 70 -5.60 14.83 2.08
C LEU A 70 -5.16 13.55 1.35
N ARG A 71 -4.43 13.69 0.25
CA ARG A 71 -3.92 12.57 -0.57
C ARG A 71 -2.66 11.92 0.02
N THR A 72 -2.63 11.79 1.34
CA THR A 72 -1.58 11.07 2.06
C THR A 72 -2.13 9.73 2.52
N VAL A 73 -1.29 8.69 2.53
CA VAL A 73 -1.71 7.33 2.93
C VAL A 73 -2.35 7.29 4.32
N PRO A 74 -1.82 7.98 5.36
CA PRO A 74 -2.49 8.04 6.67
C PRO A 74 -3.89 8.66 6.62
N ALA A 75 -4.08 9.76 5.87
CA ALA A 75 -5.36 10.43 5.78
C ALA A 75 -6.38 9.63 4.97
N LEU A 76 -5.97 9.02 3.86
CA LEU A 76 -6.80 8.15 3.04
C LEU A 76 -7.24 6.91 3.80
N ALA A 77 -6.32 6.24 4.50
CA ALA A 77 -6.65 5.08 5.32
C ALA A 77 -7.64 5.45 6.44
N ALA A 78 -7.43 6.56 7.15
CA ALA A 78 -8.35 7.02 8.19
C ALA A 78 -9.74 7.36 7.63
N PHE A 79 -9.80 8.00 6.47
CA PHE A 79 -11.04 8.31 5.77
C PHE A 79 -11.81 7.03 5.43
N LEU A 80 -11.18 6.07 4.75
CA LEU A 80 -11.81 4.80 4.39
C LEU A 80 -12.30 4.03 5.62
N ARG A 81 -11.52 4.01 6.71
CA ARG A 81 -11.92 3.40 7.98
C ARG A 81 -13.19 4.02 8.56
N ARG A 82 -13.28 5.35 8.56
CA ARG A 82 -14.48 6.06 9.03
C ARG A 82 -15.73 5.71 8.22
N HIS A 83 -15.56 5.32 6.97
CA HIS A 83 -16.64 5.04 6.04
C HIS A 83 -16.83 3.53 5.74
N LEU A 84 -16.24 2.64 6.54
CA LEU A 84 -16.29 1.18 6.34
C LEU A 84 -17.69 0.61 6.24
N GLY A 85 -18.65 1.11 7.02
CA GLY A 85 -20.03 0.62 6.97
C GLY A 85 -20.68 0.79 5.59
N TRP A 86 -20.25 1.78 4.81
CA TRP A 86 -20.70 1.94 3.43
C TRP A 86 -19.90 1.08 2.46
N LEU A 87 -18.58 0.99 2.64
CA LEU A 87 -17.76 0.16 1.77
C LEU A 87 -18.21 -1.30 1.86
N ALA A 88 -18.65 -1.75 3.05
CA ALA A 88 -19.17 -3.08 3.29
C ALA A 88 -20.51 -3.40 2.60
N VAL A 89 -21.29 -2.38 2.21
CA VAL A 89 -22.55 -2.56 1.46
C VAL A 89 -22.46 -2.10 0.01
N HIS A 90 -21.30 -1.60 -0.42
CA HIS A 90 -21.05 -1.22 -1.79
C HIS A 90 -21.00 -2.47 -2.68
N PRO A 91 -21.53 -2.46 -3.92
CA PRO A 91 -21.49 -3.63 -4.80
C PRO A 91 -20.08 -4.21 -5.04
N ALA A 92 -19.06 -3.35 -5.00
CA ALA A 92 -17.64 -3.72 -5.15
C ALA A 92 -16.91 -3.89 -3.79
N ALA A 93 -17.61 -4.26 -2.71
CA ALA A 93 -17.00 -4.43 -1.39
C ALA A 93 -15.87 -5.49 -1.38
N ASP A 94 -16.11 -6.61 -2.06
CA ASP A 94 -15.16 -7.72 -2.13
C ASP A 94 -13.91 -7.35 -2.95
N ASP A 95 -14.10 -6.58 -4.02
CA ASP A 95 -13.00 -6.02 -4.82
C ASP A 95 -12.15 -5.08 -3.96
N ALA A 96 -12.80 -4.17 -3.22
CA ALA A 96 -12.09 -3.26 -2.31
C ALA A 96 -11.28 -4.00 -1.26
N ALA A 97 -11.88 -5.02 -0.63
CA ALA A 97 -11.19 -5.85 0.35
C ALA A 97 -9.98 -6.56 -0.27
N THR A 98 -10.15 -7.12 -1.47
CA THR A 98 -9.11 -7.86 -2.20
C THR A 98 -7.96 -6.94 -2.62
N GLU A 99 -8.25 -5.77 -3.17
CA GLU A 99 -7.24 -4.81 -3.60
C GLU A 99 -6.44 -4.27 -2.41
N ILE A 100 -7.12 -3.84 -1.34
CA ILE A 100 -6.48 -3.33 -0.12
C ILE A 100 -5.58 -4.40 0.52
N ASP A 101 -6.05 -5.65 0.56
CA ASP A 101 -5.26 -6.76 1.08
C ASP A 101 -4.05 -7.08 0.18
N THR A 102 -4.22 -6.99 -1.13
CA THR A 102 -3.15 -7.22 -2.11
C THR A 102 -2.04 -6.18 -1.99
N VAL A 103 -2.37 -4.89 -1.92
CA VAL A 103 -1.35 -3.85 -1.74
C VAL A 103 -0.68 -3.92 -0.37
N LEU A 104 -1.41 -4.30 0.69
CA LEU A 104 -0.82 -4.51 2.02
C LEU A 104 0.19 -5.66 2.02
N ARG A 105 -0.15 -6.81 1.41
CA ARG A 105 0.76 -7.96 1.33
C ARG A 105 2.02 -7.64 0.55
N ARG A 106 1.89 -6.95 -0.60
CA ARG A 106 3.05 -6.49 -1.39
C ARG A 106 3.92 -5.53 -0.58
N ALA A 107 3.31 -4.55 0.09
CA ALA A 107 4.02 -3.60 0.93
C ALA A 107 4.79 -4.29 2.07
N LEU A 108 4.17 -5.26 2.74
CA LEU A 108 4.82 -6.04 3.80
C LEU A 108 6.01 -6.86 3.28
N ALA A 109 5.88 -7.51 2.13
CA ALA A 109 6.96 -8.31 1.54
C ALA A 109 8.19 -7.45 1.21
N VAL A 110 7.98 -6.21 0.74
CA VAL A 110 9.06 -5.28 0.42
C VAL A 110 9.64 -4.64 1.68
N ALA A 111 8.80 -4.23 2.63
CA ALA A 111 9.24 -3.60 3.88
C ALA A 111 9.97 -4.58 4.82
N ARG A 112 9.64 -5.87 4.74
CA ARG A 112 10.11 -6.92 5.67
C ARG A 112 10.54 -8.19 4.92
N PRO A 113 11.59 -8.13 4.11
CA PRO A 113 11.99 -9.25 3.25
C PRO A 113 12.35 -10.52 4.04
N HIS A 114 12.89 -10.39 5.26
CA HIS A 114 13.24 -11.55 6.08
C HIS A 114 12.02 -12.30 6.62
N GLU A 115 10.95 -11.59 7.03
CA GLU A 115 9.70 -12.21 7.48
C GLU A 115 9.01 -12.95 6.32
N ALA A 116 9.06 -12.38 5.11
CA ALA A 116 8.52 -13.01 3.91
C ALA A 116 9.25 -14.31 3.55
N LEU A 117 10.59 -14.31 3.61
CA LEU A 117 11.40 -15.49 3.34
C LEU A 117 11.09 -16.65 4.31
N MET A 118 10.91 -16.35 5.60
CA MET A 118 10.55 -17.36 6.61
C MET A 118 9.15 -17.95 6.37
N ALA A 119 8.17 -17.12 5.99
CA ALA A 119 6.83 -17.59 5.66
C ALA A 119 6.83 -18.54 4.44
N MET A 120 7.63 -18.24 3.41
CA MET A 120 7.78 -19.12 2.25
C MET A 120 8.46 -20.45 2.61
N ALA A 121 9.51 -20.42 3.44
CA ALA A 121 10.21 -21.62 3.88
C ALA A 121 9.30 -22.59 4.66
N VAL A 122 8.40 -22.07 5.51
CA VAL A 122 7.42 -22.88 6.25
C VAL A 122 6.37 -23.51 5.32
N SER A 123 5.96 -22.83 4.25
CA SER A 123 4.95 -23.34 3.31
C SER A 123 5.44 -24.42 2.34
N VAL A 124 6.75 -24.57 2.16
CA VAL A 124 7.35 -25.61 1.27
C VAL A 124 7.65 -26.90 2.03
N GLY A 125 7.64 -26.86 3.37
CA GLY A 125 7.95 -28.01 4.24
C GLY A 125 6.74 -28.74 4.85
N SER A 126 5.51 -28.48 4.39
CA SER A 126 4.28 -29.10 4.91
C SER A 126 3.55 -29.94 3.86
#